data_AF-A0A2S5WVH9-F1
#
_entry.id   AF-A0A2S5WVH9-F1
#
_cell.length_a   1.000
_cell.length_b   1.000
_cell.length_c   1.000
_cell.angle_alpha   90.00
_cell.angle_beta   90.00
_cell.angle_gamma   90.00
#
_symmetry.space_group_name_H-M   'P 1'
#
loop_
_entity.id
_entity.type
_entity.pdbx_description
1 polymer ?
#
loop_
_entity_poly.entity_id
_entity_poly.type
_entity_poly.pdbx_seq_one_letter_code
_entity_poly.pdbx_strand_id
1 'polypeptide(L)'
;MRAGGRGPERVGHTEPVPPSLGGGERKATRIMEILGITGIALLSTLILFGLAALVAVIAVRRTREEPRRLSNGVWLVAAVIAVTSALSGLSSGFAGLVGAVTGLPLILSPLLLLVLIVTLLLNGARMLRREGRSLGNLLSLVLAVVLAALAALPFAAVLIDDRIFFAVALFVALGAAYLGAAFVLFLGYSWLYARLVRGAAGTWVIVLGSGLSGGRRVPPLLASRIRTGLDAAHRVGAAVVVMSGGQGSDEALAEGRAMRAWALDPANAGGDLGSREVAVGVASPRILSEEESVNTEENLRFTKAILEREGVTGPGIIATSNYHAMRAAMLARELGIDAQAVQAPVARYYWPSAILREFAAILRRYLLLNLTAGLLFALPLPVLSLVLALGMS
;
A
#
# COMPACT_ATOMS: atom_id res chain seq x y z
N MET A 1 71.12 -80.11 5.21
CA MET A 1 72.15 -79.19 4.68
C MET A 1 71.45 -78.25 3.69
N ARG A 2 71.48 -76.94 3.95
CA ARG A 2 71.27 -75.74 3.07
C ARG A 2 70.19 -75.79 1.96
N ALA A 3 69.16 -74.94 2.09
CA ALA A 3 68.93 -73.69 1.31
C ALA A 3 68.33 -73.95 -0.09
N GLY A 4 67.27 -73.32 -0.59
CA GLY A 4 66.75 -71.96 -0.42
C GLY A 4 66.75 -71.27 -1.80
N GLY A 5 65.57 -71.02 -2.39
CA GLY A 5 65.41 -70.28 -3.66
C GLY A 5 63.93 -70.20 -4.06
N ARG A 6 63.20 -69.16 -3.62
CA ARG A 6 62.90 -67.87 -4.29
C ARG A 6 62.02 -68.00 -5.54
N GLY A 7 60.73 -67.72 -5.36
CA GLY A 7 59.82 -67.29 -6.43
C GLY A 7 59.99 -65.79 -6.74
N PRO A 8 59.47 -65.29 -7.88
CA PRO A 8 59.72 -63.93 -8.34
C PRO A 8 58.93 -62.89 -7.55
N GLU A 9 59.64 -61.85 -7.10
CA GLU A 9 59.10 -60.66 -6.45
C GLU A 9 58.26 -59.81 -7.43
N ARG A 10 57.04 -59.45 -7.02
CA ARG A 10 56.27 -58.37 -7.66
C ARG A 10 56.88 -57.05 -7.24
N VAL A 11 57.33 -56.26 -8.22
CA VAL A 11 57.76 -54.88 -8.04
C VAL A 11 56.53 -54.02 -7.71
N GLY A 12 56.43 -53.58 -6.46
CA GLY A 12 55.49 -52.55 -6.06
C GLY A 12 56.03 -51.18 -6.47
N HIS A 13 55.33 -50.51 -7.40
CA HIS A 13 55.53 -49.08 -7.62
C HIS A 13 54.99 -48.31 -6.41
N THR A 14 55.88 -47.79 -5.57
CA THR A 14 55.54 -46.79 -4.57
C THR A 14 55.44 -45.44 -5.25
N GLU A 15 54.22 -44.91 -5.41
CA GLU A 15 54.04 -43.49 -5.72
C GLU A 15 54.67 -42.63 -4.60
N PRO A 16 55.32 -41.50 -4.94
CA PRO A 16 55.86 -40.60 -3.93
C PRO A 16 54.72 -39.96 -3.13
N VAL A 17 54.70 -40.22 -1.82
CA VAL A 17 53.82 -39.54 -0.86
C VAL A 17 54.13 -38.04 -0.91
N PRO A 18 53.17 -37.15 -1.20
CA PRO A 18 53.43 -35.71 -1.21
C PRO A 18 53.85 -35.25 0.19
N PRO A 19 54.76 -34.27 0.30
CA PRO A 19 55.25 -33.81 1.60
C PRO A 19 54.08 -33.32 2.45
N SER A 20 53.95 -33.86 3.66
CA SER A 20 52.93 -33.43 4.61
C SER A 20 53.24 -32.01 5.08
N LEU A 21 52.37 -31.05 4.75
CA LEU A 21 52.47 -29.65 5.20
C LEU A 21 52.78 -29.59 6.71
N GLY A 22 53.80 -28.82 7.08
CA GLY A 22 54.23 -28.69 8.48
C GLY A 22 53.11 -28.11 9.36
N GLY A 23 53.12 -28.40 10.68
CA GLY A 23 52.10 -27.89 11.62
C GLY A 23 51.94 -26.35 11.61
N GLY A 24 53.01 -25.62 11.27
CA GLY A 24 53.00 -24.17 11.07
C GLY A 24 52.27 -23.73 9.79
N GLU A 25 52.49 -24.42 8.66
CA GLU A 25 51.81 -24.12 7.39
C GLU A 25 50.32 -24.39 7.48
N ARG A 26 49.89 -25.52 8.06
CA ARG A 26 48.47 -25.81 8.30
C ARG A 26 47.78 -24.76 9.19
N LYS A 27 48.50 -24.22 10.19
CA LYS A 27 47.98 -23.15 11.06
C LYS A 27 47.87 -21.82 10.31
N ALA A 28 48.85 -21.49 9.47
CA ALA A 28 48.83 -20.30 8.63
C ALA A 28 47.72 -20.37 7.56
N THR A 29 47.54 -21.49 6.87
CA THR A 29 46.45 -21.71 5.91
C THR A 29 45.09 -21.55 6.58
N ARG A 30 44.91 -22.15 7.77
CA ARG A 30 43.65 -22.05 8.53
C ARG A 30 43.36 -20.63 9.02
N ILE A 31 44.39 -19.88 9.42
CA ILE A 31 44.25 -18.46 9.79
C ILE A 31 43.91 -17.62 8.56
N MET A 32 44.53 -17.86 7.40
CA MET A 32 44.21 -17.16 6.15
C MET A 32 42.79 -17.46 5.65
N GLU A 33 42.31 -18.70 5.79
CA GLU A 33 40.92 -19.06 5.49
C GLU A 33 39.93 -18.38 6.44
N ILE A 34 40.21 -18.36 7.75
CA ILE A 34 39.36 -17.68 8.75
C ILE A 34 39.36 -16.17 8.50
N LEU A 35 40.51 -15.56 8.18
CA LEU A 35 40.61 -14.13 7.83
C LEU A 35 39.91 -13.82 6.50
N GLY A 36 39.97 -14.72 5.52
CA GLY A 36 39.27 -14.60 4.25
C GLY A 36 37.75 -14.69 4.42
N ILE A 37 37.26 -15.66 5.18
CA ILE A 37 35.82 -15.85 5.47
C ILE A 37 35.28 -14.67 6.29
N THR A 38 36.00 -14.22 7.30
CA THR A 38 35.60 -13.05 8.11
C THR A 38 35.67 -11.74 7.30
N GLY A 39 36.64 -11.60 6.40
CA GLY A 39 36.72 -10.48 5.45
C GLY A 39 35.55 -10.44 4.47
N ILE A 40 35.17 -11.58 3.88
CA ILE A 40 34.02 -11.68 2.97
C ILE A 40 32.71 -11.40 3.71
N ALA A 41 32.54 -11.92 4.94
CA ALA A 41 31.37 -11.66 5.76
C ALA A 41 31.26 -10.17 6.12
N LEU A 42 32.37 -9.54 6.54
CA LEU A 42 32.41 -8.11 6.83
C LEU A 42 32.07 -7.26 5.59
N LEU A 43 32.67 -7.58 4.44
CA LEU A 43 32.39 -6.90 3.17
C LEU A 43 30.92 -7.03 2.77
N SER A 44 30.35 -8.23 2.88
CA SER A 44 28.94 -8.49 2.57
C SER A 44 28.01 -7.67 3.46
N THR A 45 28.30 -7.63 4.77
CA THR A 45 27.54 -6.80 5.72
C THR A 45 27.64 -5.31 5.38
N LEU A 46 28.84 -4.80 5.09
CA LEU A 46 29.03 -3.41 4.67
C LEU A 46 28.26 -3.06 3.39
N ILE A 47 28.23 -3.96 2.40
CA ILE A 47 27.44 -3.80 1.18
C ILE A 47 25.94 -3.71 1.50
N LEU A 48 25.43 -4.58 2.37
CA LEU A 48 24.02 -4.55 2.79
C LEU A 48 23.66 -3.24 3.50
N PHE A 49 24.53 -2.71 4.35
CA PHE A 49 24.32 -1.41 5.00
C PHE A 49 24.35 -0.25 3.99
N GLY A 50 25.30 -0.27 3.04
CA GLY A 50 25.38 0.72 1.97
C GLY A 50 24.10 0.73 1.11
N LEU A 51 23.61 -0.45 0.72
CA LEU A 51 22.37 -0.61 -0.02
C LEU A 51 21.16 -0.15 0.80
N ALA A 52 21.07 -0.54 2.08
CA ALA A 52 19.99 -0.12 2.97
C ALA A 52 19.93 1.40 3.12
N ALA A 53 21.08 2.05 3.32
CA ALA A 53 21.17 3.51 3.39
C ALA A 53 20.73 4.17 2.06
N LEU A 54 21.19 3.65 0.92
CA LEU A 54 20.82 4.16 -0.40
C LEU A 54 19.30 4.08 -0.61
N VAL A 55 18.69 2.91 -0.39
CA VAL A 55 17.25 2.72 -0.58
C VAL A 55 16.45 3.59 0.39
N ALA A 56 16.89 3.71 1.65
CA ALA A 56 16.24 4.57 2.65
C ALA A 56 16.28 6.05 2.25
N VAL A 57 17.43 6.56 1.78
CA VAL A 57 17.57 7.93 1.29
C VAL A 57 16.66 8.18 0.09
N ILE A 58 16.62 7.27 -0.88
CA ILE A 58 15.71 7.35 -2.04
C ILE A 58 14.25 7.38 -1.57
N ALA A 59 13.86 6.48 -0.67
CA ALA A 59 12.49 6.40 -0.15
C ALA A 59 12.06 7.69 0.55
N VAL A 60 12.91 8.23 1.43
CA VAL A 60 12.63 9.47 2.17
C VAL A 60 12.56 10.67 1.22
N ARG A 61 13.54 10.82 0.32
CA ARG A 61 13.60 11.93 -0.64
C ARG A 61 12.36 11.95 -1.53
N ARG A 62 12.02 10.81 -2.15
CA ARG A 62 10.83 10.70 -3.02
C ARG A 62 9.53 10.98 -2.26
N THR A 63 9.43 10.55 -1.01
CA THR A 63 8.24 10.76 -0.18
C THR A 63 8.08 12.23 0.21
N ARG A 64 9.18 12.94 0.47
CA ARG A 64 9.16 14.37 0.81
C ARG A 64 8.89 15.26 -0.41
N GLU A 65 9.54 14.97 -1.54
CA GLU A 65 9.39 15.75 -2.77
C GLU A 65 8.00 15.56 -3.38
N GLU A 66 7.47 14.33 -3.37
CA GLU A 66 6.22 14.02 -4.01
C GLU A 66 5.44 12.93 -3.25
N PRO A 67 4.76 13.30 -2.14
CA PRO A 67 4.02 12.36 -1.30
C PRO A 67 2.82 11.72 -2.01
N ARG A 68 2.35 12.28 -3.13
CA ARG A 68 1.16 11.79 -3.85
C ARG A 68 1.44 10.52 -4.66
N ARG A 69 2.68 10.02 -4.71
CA ARG A 69 3.06 8.78 -5.40
C ARG A 69 2.86 7.56 -4.51
N LEU A 70 1.90 6.71 -4.87
CA LEU A 70 1.69 5.43 -4.18
C LEU A 70 2.93 4.51 -4.23
N SER A 71 3.74 4.61 -5.28
CA SER A 71 5.00 3.87 -5.42
C SER A 71 6.00 4.11 -4.28
N ASN A 72 5.89 5.24 -3.57
CA ASN A 72 6.76 5.52 -2.43
C ASN A 72 6.54 4.49 -1.30
N GLY A 73 5.33 3.91 -1.19
CA GLY A 73 5.09 2.79 -0.28
C GLY A 73 5.99 1.59 -0.57
N VAL A 74 6.23 1.27 -1.85
CA VAL A 74 7.12 0.17 -2.26
C VAL A 74 8.57 0.48 -1.86
N TRP A 75 9.03 1.71 -2.07
CA TRP A 75 10.37 2.14 -1.66
C TRP A 75 10.57 2.12 -0.14
N LEU A 76 9.54 2.49 0.63
CA LEU A 76 9.57 2.40 2.09
C LEU A 76 9.64 0.94 2.56
N VAL A 77 8.85 0.05 1.97
CA VAL A 77 8.91 -1.39 2.26
C VAL A 77 10.29 -1.96 1.88
N ALA A 78 10.82 -1.61 0.71
CA ALA A 78 12.15 -2.02 0.28
C ALA A 78 13.25 -1.52 1.24
N ALA A 79 13.15 -0.28 1.72
CA ALA A 79 14.07 0.27 2.72
C ALA A 79 14.00 -0.52 4.04
N VAL A 80 12.79 -0.85 4.52
CA VAL A 80 12.61 -1.67 5.74
C VAL A 80 13.21 -3.07 5.55
N ILE A 81 12.99 -3.72 4.41
CA ILE A 81 13.57 -5.03 4.10
C ILE A 81 15.09 -4.95 4.05
N ALA A 82 15.66 -3.94 3.38
CA ALA A 82 17.11 -3.78 3.28
C ALA A 82 17.75 -3.52 4.65
N VAL A 83 17.16 -2.65 5.47
CA VAL A 83 17.65 -2.36 6.83
C VAL A 83 17.57 -3.60 7.72
N THR A 84 16.44 -4.31 7.72
CA THR A 84 16.29 -5.53 8.54
C THR A 84 17.22 -6.66 8.09
N SER A 85 17.47 -6.78 6.79
CA SER A 85 18.45 -7.72 6.23
C SER A 85 19.88 -7.37 6.67
N ALA A 86 20.26 -6.09 6.61
CA ALA A 86 21.57 -5.62 7.08
C ALA A 86 21.75 -5.84 8.59
N LEU A 87 20.73 -5.55 9.40
CA LEU A 87 20.75 -5.80 10.84
C LEU A 87 20.89 -7.28 11.18
N SER A 88 20.25 -8.17 10.42
CA SER A 88 20.35 -9.63 10.61
C SER A 88 21.78 -10.14 10.42
N GLY A 89 22.60 -9.46 9.61
CA GLY A 89 24.00 -9.81 9.37
C GLY A 89 24.98 -9.37 10.48
N LEU A 90 24.53 -8.58 11.47
CA LEU A 90 25.40 -8.07 12.54
C LEU A 90 25.75 -9.13 13.60
N SER A 91 24.77 -9.91 14.03
CA SER A 91 24.94 -10.96 15.03
C SER A 91 23.81 -11.98 14.98
N SER A 92 24.04 -13.17 15.52
CA SER A 92 23.00 -14.19 15.68
C SER A 92 21.83 -13.72 16.55
N GLY A 93 22.09 -12.84 17.53
CA GLY A 93 21.06 -12.20 18.34
C GLY A 93 20.15 -11.29 17.51
N PHE A 94 20.72 -10.44 16.65
CA PHE A 94 19.93 -9.61 15.73
C PHE A 94 19.18 -10.46 14.70
N ALA A 95 19.81 -11.49 14.14
CA ALA A 95 19.15 -12.42 13.23
C ALA A 95 17.93 -13.10 13.89
N GLY A 96 18.09 -13.57 15.14
CA GLY A 96 17.01 -14.16 15.92
C GLY A 96 15.88 -13.17 16.19
N LEU A 97 16.20 -11.92 16.53
CA LEU A 97 15.20 -10.87 16.73
C LEU A 97 14.44 -10.54 15.44
N VAL A 98 15.14 -10.36 14.31
CA VAL A 98 14.51 -10.10 13.01
C VAL A 98 13.63 -11.29 12.60
N GLY A 99 14.11 -12.52 12.80
CA GLY A 99 13.35 -13.74 12.58
C GLY A 99 12.09 -13.80 13.44
N ALA A 100 12.16 -13.43 14.71
CA ALA A 100 11.00 -13.37 15.61
C ALA A 100 9.99 -12.30 15.17
N VAL A 101 10.46 -11.08 14.86
CA VAL A 101 9.61 -9.96 14.44
C VAL A 101 8.91 -10.24 13.10
N THR A 102 9.60 -10.87 12.15
CA THR A 102 9.04 -11.20 10.83
C THR A 102 8.24 -12.51 10.84
N GLY A 103 8.62 -13.48 11.67
CA GLY A 103 7.96 -14.77 11.79
C GLY A 103 6.67 -14.74 12.60
N LEU A 104 6.58 -13.90 13.64
CA LEU A 104 5.39 -13.83 14.49
C LEU A 104 4.11 -13.49 13.70
N PRO A 105 4.07 -12.48 12.80
CA PRO A 105 2.91 -12.23 11.95
C PRO A 105 2.54 -13.42 11.06
N LEU A 106 3.51 -14.20 10.58
CA LEU A 106 3.26 -15.39 9.76
C LEU A 106 2.57 -16.49 10.59
N ILE A 107 3.05 -16.72 11.81
CA ILE A 107 2.45 -17.68 12.76
C ILE A 107 1.03 -17.25 13.13
N LEU A 108 0.81 -15.94 13.36
CA LEU A 108 -0.50 -15.40 13.70
C LEU A 108 -1.43 -15.24 12.48
N SER A 109 -0.92 -15.41 11.25
CA SER A 109 -1.67 -15.12 10.03
C SER A 109 -3.00 -15.89 9.90
N PRO A 110 -3.15 -17.18 10.31
CA PRO A 110 -4.43 -17.87 10.23
C PRO A 110 -5.48 -17.24 11.17
N LEU A 111 -5.06 -16.88 12.39
CA LEU A 111 -5.94 -16.21 13.36
C LEU A 111 -6.33 -14.81 12.86
N LEU A 112 -5.37 -14.04 12.35
CA LEU A 112 -5.63 -12.71 11.79
C LEU A 112 -6.57 -12.78 10.58
N LEU A 113 -6.40 -13.78 9.71
CA LEU A 113 -7.28 -14.02 8.57
C LEU A 113 -8.70 -14.38 9.02
N LEU A 114 -8.85 -15.24 10.04
CA LEU A 114 -10.15 -15.57 10.62
C LEU A 114 -10.84 -14.32 11.19
N VAL A 115 -10.12 -13.51 11.98
CA VAL A 115 -10.64 -12.25 12.53
C VAL A 115 -11.06 -11.29 11.42
N LEU A 116 -10.27 -11.21 10.34
CA LEU A 116 -10.59 -10.39 9.17
C LEU A 116 -11.88 -10.88 8.49
N ILE A 117 -12.02 -12.19 8.23
CA ILE A 117 -13.22 -12.78 7.62
C ILE A 117 -14.45 -12.47 8.45
N VAL A 118 -14.41 -12.74 9.77
CA VAL A 118 -15.54 -12.46 10.67
C VAL A 118 -15.90 -10.97 10.67
N THR A 119 -14.90 -10.09 10.74
CA THR A 119 -15.12 -8.64 10.71
C THR A 119 -15.76 -8.19 9.40
N LEU A 120 -15.33 -8.74 8.27
CA LEU A 120 -15.89 -8.44 6.95
C LEU A 120 -17.31 -8.98 6.79
N LEU A 121 -17.62 -10.17 7.31
CA LEU A 121 -18.99 -10.71 7.35
C LEU A 121 -19.92 -9.79 8.15
N LEU A 122 -19.51 -9.38 9.36
CA LEU A 122 -20.25 -8.46 10.21
C LEU A 122 -20.41 -7.08 9.55
N ASN A 123 -19.36 -6.58 8.88
CA ASN A 123 -19.41 -5.34 8.14
C ASN A 123 -20.39 -5.41 6.96
N GLY A 124 -20.31 -6.47 6.15
CA GLY A 124 -21.21 -6.71 5.04
C GLY A 124 -22.66 -6.75 5.50
N ALA A 125 -22.97 -7.54 6.53
CA ALA A 125 -24.32 -7.59 7.10
C ALA A 125 -24.82 -6.21 7.56
N ARG A 126 -23.96 -5.37 8.16
CA ARG A 126 -24.31 -4.00 8.55
C ARG A 126 -24.54 -3.08 7.34
N MET A 127 -23.72 -3.20 6.30
CA MET A 127 -23.87 -2.44 5.05
C MET A 127 -25.19 -2.77 4.35
N LEU A 128 -25.55 -4.05 4.22
CA LEU A 128 -26.84 -4.45 3.62
C LEU A 128 -28.03 -3.89 4.39
N ARG A 129 -27.96 -3.85 5.72
CA ARG A 129 -29.05 -3.35 6.57
C ARG A 129 -29.22 -1.84 6.52
N ARG A 130 -28.15 -1.07 6.39
CA ARG A 130 -28.18 0.41 6.47
C ARG A 130 -28.22 1.10 5.11
N GLU A 131 -27.51 0.55 4.13
CA GLU A 131 -27.31 1.19 2.82
C GLU A 131 -28.05 0.44 1.69
N GLY A 132 -28.67 -0.70 2.00
CA GLY A 132 -29.40 -1.52 1.04
C GLY A 132 -28.52 -2.38 0.13
N ARG A 133 -29.15 -3.05 -0.83
CA ARG A 133 -28.49 -3.98 -1.76
C ARG A 133 -27.97 -3.23 -2.98
N SER A 134 -26.67 -3.03 -3.04
CA SER A 134 -25.95 -2.58 -4.23
C SER A 134 -24.63 -3.35 -4.34
N LEU A 135 -24.05 -3.45 -5.54
CA LEU A 135 -22.76 -4.11 -5.74
C LEU A 135 -21.67 -3.52 -4.82
N GLY A 136 -21.67 -2.20 -4.65
CA GLY A 136 -20.74 -1.50 -3.76
C GLY A 136 -20.91 -1.87 -2.28
N ASN A 137 -22.14 -2.11 -1.84
CA ASN A 137 -22.46 -2.45 -0.45
C ASN A 137 -22.19 -3.94 -0.13
N LEU A 138 -22.07 -4.78 -1.16
CA LEU A 138 -21.80 -6.22 -1.04
C LEU A 138 -20.30 -6.56 -1.00
N LEU A 139 -19.42 -5.61 -1.33
CA LEU A 139 -17.99 -5.87 -1.50
C LEU A 139 -17.32 -6.50 -0.28
N SER A 140 -17.60 -6.03 0.93
CA SER A 140 -17.01 -6.62 2.13
C SER A 140 -17.51 -8.04 2.39
N LEU A 141 -18.80 -8.31 2.10
CA LEU A 141 -19.38 -9.66 2.22
C LEU A 141 -18.77 -10.62 1.20
N VAL A 142 -18.70 -10.20 -0.07
CA VAL A 142 -18.09 -10.99 -1.16
C VAL A 142 -16.64 -11.29 -0.84
N LEU A 143 -15.87 -10.28 -0.40
CA LEU A 143 -14.48 -10.47 -0.02
C LEU A 143 -14.32 -11.47 1.14
N ALA A 144 -15.22 -11.45 2.14
CA ALA A 144 -15.18 -12.41 3.23
C ALA A 144 -15.35 -13.85 2.75
N VAL A 145 -16.31 -14.09 1.83
CA VAL A 145 -16.57 -15.40 1.24
C VAL A 145 -15.36 -15.87 0.40
N VAL A 146 -14.79 -14.97 -0.40
CA VAL A 146 -13.60 -15.26 -1.21
C VAL A 146 -12.41 -15.61 -0.30
N LEU A 147 -12.16 -14.85 0.76
CA LEU A 147 -11.09 -15.13 1.71
C LEU A 147 -11.30 -16.44 2.47
N ALA A 148 -12.53 -16.80 2.82
CA ALA A 148 -12.85 -18.09 3.43
C ALA A 148 -12.56 -19.26 2.47
N ALA A 149 -12.95 -19.14 1.19
CA ALA A 149 -12.64 -20.14 0.18
C ALA A 149 -11.12 -20.28 -0.04
N LEU A 150 -10.40 -19.16 -0.10
CA LEU A 150 -8.94 -19.14 -0.21
C LEU A 150 -8.26 -19.77 1.01
N ALA A 151 -8.79 -19.56 2.22
CA ALA A 151 -8.27 -20.17 3.45
C ALA A 151 -8.47 -21.69 3.47
N ALA A 152 -9.54 -22.20 2.84
CA ALA A 152 -9.82 -23.63 2.73
C ALA A 152 -8.98 -24.32 1.64
N LEU A 153 -8.46 -23.56 0.67
CA LEU A 153 -7.80 -24.08 -0.52
C LEU A 153 -6.55 -24.96 -0.23
N PRO A 154 -5.65 -24.60 0.71
CA PRO A 154 -4.53 -25.48 1.07
C PRO A 154 -4.98 -26.81 1.67
N PHE A 155 -6.04 -26.81 2.49
CA PHE A 155 -6.59 -28.04 3.08
C PHE A 155 -7.21 -28.93 2.00
N ALA A 156 -7.96 -28.33 1.06
CA ALA A 156 -8.49 -29.06 -0.08
C ALA A 156 -7.37 -29.69 -0.92
N ALA A 157 -6.26 -28.98 -1.13
CA ALA A 157 -5.13 -29.50 -1.90
C ALA A 157 -4.47 -30.71 -1.23
N VAL A 158 -4.33 -30.69 0.09
CA VAL A 158 -3.81 -31.84 0.86
C VAL A 158 -4.77 -33.03 0.84
N LEU A 159 -6.08 -32.78 0.93
CA LEU A 159 -7.08 -33.85 0.94
C LEU A 159 -7.28 -34.52 -0.43
N ILE A 160 -7.19 -33.75 -1.51
CA ILE A 160 -7.35 -34.27 -2.89
C ILE A 160 -6.10 -35.04 -3.32
N ASP A 161 -4.92 -34.68 -2.81
CA ASP A 161 -3.63 -35.31 -3.12
C ASP A 161 -3.29 -35.35 -4.62
N ASP A 162 -3.74 -34.34 -5.37
CA ASP A 162 -3.44 -34.18 -6.79
C ASP A 162 -2.39 -33.08 -7.03
N ARG A 163 -1.35 -33.41 -7.81
CA ARG A 163 -0.18 -32.54 -8.02
C ARG A 163 -0.53 -31.28 -8.82
N ILE A 164 -1.42 -31.41 -9.81
CA ILE A 164 -1.86 -30.28 -10.63
C ILE A 164 -2.74 -29.36 -9.78
N PHE A 165 -3.67 -29.92 -9.02
CA PHE A 165 -4.52 -29.18 -8.10
C PHE A 165 -3.67 -28.43 -7.07
N PHE A 166 -2.65 -29.06 -6.48
CA PHE A 166 -1.74 -28.38 -5.55
C PHE A 166 -1.03 -27.19 -6.19
N ALA A 167 -0.52 -27.34 -7.41
CA ALA A 167 0.13 -26.24 -8.12
C ALA A 167 -0.84 -25.09 -8.43
N VAL A 168 -2.06 -25.40 -8.88
CA VAL A 168 -3.11 -24.40 -9.12
C VAL A 168 -3.52 -23.72 -7.81
N ALA A 169 -3.70 -24.47 -6.73
CA ALA A 169 -4.01 -23.95 -5.40
C ALA A 169 -2.92 -23.01 -4.89
N LEU A 170 -1.65 -23.39 -5.06
CA LEU A 170 -0.50 -22.57 -4.72
C LEU A 170 -0.45 -21.29 -5.54
N PHE A 171 -0.70 -21.35 -6.86
CA PHE A 171 -0.77 -20.18 -7.72
C PHE A 171 -1.85 -19.19 -7.26
N VAL A 172 -3.05 -19.70 -6.99
CA VAL A 172 -4.18 -18.89 -6.49
C VAL A 172 -3.86 -18.28 -5.11
N ALA A 173 -3.27 -19.05 -4.20
CA ALA A 173 -2.88 -18.58 -2.88
C ALA A 173 -1.80 -17.48 -2.95
N LEU A 174 -0.78 -17.65 -3.80
CA LEU A 174 0.26 -16.63 -4.01
C LEU A 174 -0.30 -15.38 -4.69
N GLY A 175 -1.20 -15.52 -5.67
CA GLY A 175 -1.90 -14.39 -6.27
C GLY A 175 -2.73 -13.62 -5.24
N ALA A 176 -3.44 -14.32 -4.36
CA ALA A 176 -4.16 -13.70 -3.26
C ALA A 176 -3.22 -13.01 -2.26
N ALA A 177 -2.08 -13.63 -1.92
CA ALA A 177 -1.07 -13.04 -1.05
C ALA A 177 -0.48 -11.75 -1.64
N TYR A 178 -0.21 -11.73 -2.96
CA TYR A 178 0.21 -10.52 -3.66
C TYR A 178 -0.83 -9.40 -3.57
N LEU A 179 -2.11 -9.69 -3.85
CA LEU A 179 -3.18 -8.71 -3.74
C LEU A 179 -3.36 -8.21 -2.31
N GLY A 180 -3.26 -9.11 -1.32
CA GLY A 180 -3.27 -8.78 0.10
C GLY A 180 -2.13 -7.84 0.49
N ALA A 181 -0.90 -8.15 0.06
CA ALA A 181 0.27 -7.32 0.31
C ALA A 181 0.14 -5.93 -0.35
N ALA A 182 -0.35 -5.88 -1.60
CA ALA A 182 -0.64 -4.63 -2.29
C ALA A 182 -1.72 -3.80 -1.57
N PHE A 183 -2.75 -4.44 -1.04
CA PHE A 183 -3.79 -3.77 -0.25
C PHE A 183 -3.25 -3.21 1.07
N VAL A 184 -2.44 -3.99 1.80
CA VAL A 184 -1.77 -3.53 3.04
C VAL A 184 -0.84 -2.35 2.75
N LEU A 185 -0.08 -2.40 1.66
CA LEU A 185 0.77 -1.29 1.22
C LEU A 185 -0.07 -0.04 0.91
N PHE A 186 -1.18 -0.21 0.19
CA PHE A 186 -2.11 0.87 -0.09
C PHE A 186 -2.68 1.50 1.19
N LEU A 187 -3.13 0.69 2.15
CA LEU A 187 -3.63 1.18 3.43
C LEU A 187 -2.54 1.92 4.23
N GLY A 188 -1.37 1.30 4.38
CA GLY A 188 -0.25 1.85 5.14
C GLY A 188 0.25 3.16 4.53
N TYR A 189 0.39 3.22 3.21
CA TYR A 189 0.83 4.45 2.55
C TYR A 189 -0.27 5.52 2.55
N SER A 190 -1.55 5.18 2.40
CA SER A 190 -2.64 6.16 2.50
C SER A 190 -2.72 6.79 3.89
N TRP A 191 -2.45 6.00 4.93
CA TRP A 191 -2.34 6.49 6.31
C TRP A 191 -1.11 7.39 6.51
N LEU A 192 0.04 7.02 5.94
CA LEU A 192 1.25 7.85 5.99
C LEU A 192 1.05 9.16 5.24
N TYR A 193 0.47 9.10 4.04
CA TYR A 193 0.10 10.27 3.24
C TYR A 193 -0.75 11.25 4.06
N ALA A 194 -1.78 10.75 4.75
CA ALA A 194 -2.62 11.54 5.66
C ALA A 194 -1.80 12.36 6.67
N ARG A 195 -0.76 11.74 7.24
CA ARG A 195 0.11 12.35 8.25
C ARG A 195 1.02 13.41 7.65
N LEU A 196 1.54 13.16 6.45
CA LEU A 196 2.47 14.04 5.74
C LEU A 196 1.80 15.34 5.30
N VAL A 197 0.52 15.31 4.93
CA VAL A 197 -0.19 16.48 4.38
C VAL A 197 -1.02 17.27 5.41
N ARG A 198 -0.93 16.95 6.71
CA ARG A 198 -1.67 17.68 7.76
C ARG A 198 -1.36 19.19 7.79
N GLY A 199 -0.14 19.57 7.44
CA GLY A 199 0.33 20.95 7.38
C GLY A 199 0.42 21.50 5.95
N ALA A 200 -0.30 20.92 4.99
CA ALA A 200 -0.27 21.42 3.62
C ALA A 200 -0.73 22.89 3.56
N ALA A 201 0.08 23.72 2.90
CA ALA A 201 -0.28 25.08 2.55
C ALA A 201 -1.22 25.09 1.34
N GLY A 202 -1.99 26.16 1.19
CA GLY A 202 -2.82 26.35 0.00
C GLY A 202 -3.33 27.78 -0.12
N THR A 203 -3.55 28.24 -1.34
CA THR A 203 -4.18 29.53 -1.66
C THR A 203 -5.64 29.36 -2.08
N TRP A 204 -6.06 28.12 -2.37
CA TRP A 204 -7.41 27.73 -2.74
C TRP A 204 -7.75 26.35 -2.20
N VAL A 205 -9.05 26.07 -2.08
CA VAL A 205 -9.57 24.77 -1.66
C VAL A 205 -10.61 24.29 -2.66
N ILE A 206 -10.58 23.01 -3.01
CA ILE A 206 -11.67 22.32 -3.72
C ILE A 206 -12.31 21.32 -2.78
N VAL A 207 -13.63 21.31 -2.70
CA VAL A 207 -14.40 20.27 -2.00
C VAL A 207 -15.02 19.35 -3.05
N LEU A 208 -14.69 18.06 -3.01
CA LEU A 208 -15.20 17.10 -3.98
C LEU A 208 -16.58 16.55 -3.59
N GLY A 209 -17.50 16.55 -4.55
CA GLY A 209 -18.82 15.92 -4.50
C GLY A 209 -18.79 14.41 -4.19
N SER A 210 -19.92 13.88 -3.72
CA SER A 210 -20.12 12.48 -3.34
C SER A 210 -21.56 11.96 -3.52
N GLY A 211 -22.40 12.69 -4.25
CA GLY A 211 -23.82 12.43 -4.41
C GLY A 211 -24.71 13.17 -3.39
N LEU A 212 -25.91 13.53 -3.84
CA LEU A 212 -26.99 14.08 -3.03
C LEU A 212 -27.95 12.99 -2.55
N SER A 213 -28.42 13.13 -1.31
CA SER A 213 -29.49 12.30 -0.78
C SER A 213 -30.84 12.72 -1.36
N GLY A 214 -31.56 11.77 -1.95
CA GLY A 214 -32.83 12.02 -2.63
C GLY A 214 -32.71 13.05 -3.77
N GLY A 215 -31.52 13.14 -4.38
CA GLY A 215 -31.23 14.05 -5.49
C GLY A 215 -31.25 15.55 -5.16
N ARG A 216 -31.37 15.94 -3.88
CA ARG A 216 -31.50 17.35 -3.48
C ARG A 216 -30.75 17.74 -2.20
N ARG A 217 -30.61 16.83 -1.25
CA ARG A 217 -30.10 17.16 0.09
C ARG A 217 -28.65 16.74 0.24
N VAL A 218 -27.84 17.57 0.91
CA VAL A 218 -26.46 17.23 1.27
C VAL A 218 -26.46 16.13 2.34
N PRO A 219 -25.97 14.90 2.05
CA PRO A 219 -25.91 13.84 3.06
C PRO A 219 -24.80 14.10 4.10
N PRO A 220 -24.80 13.40 5.25
CA PRO A 220 -23.76 13.56 6.28
C PRO A 220 -22.32 13.40 5.78
N LEU A 221 -22.08 12.50 4.81
CA LEU A 221 -20.77 12.31 4.21
C LEU A 221 -20.31 13.55 3.44
N LEU A 222 -21.20 14.14 2.63
CA LEU A 222 -20.91 15.35 1.86
C LEU A 222 -20.76 16.57 2.78
N ALA A 223 -21.63 16.71 3.79
CA ALA A 223 -21.51 17.75 4.82
C ALA A 223 -20.17 17.65 5.58
N SER A 224 -19.66 16.44 5.84
CA SER A 224 -18.33 16.27 6.43
C SER A 224 -17.22 16.78 5.51
N ARG A 225 -17.32 16.57 4.19
CA ARG A 225 -16.34 17.09 3.23
C ARG A 225 -16.37 18.60 3.16
N ILE A 226 -17.56 19.20 3.13
CA ILE A 226 -17.75 20.66 3.12
C ILE A 226 -17.09 21.28 4.36
N ARG A 227 -17.40 20.78 5.57
CA ARG A 227 -16.79 21.27 6.81
C ARG A 227 -15.26 21.15 6.79
N THR A 228 -14.73 19.98 6.42
CA THR A 228 -13.27 19.80 6.30
C THR A 228 -12.64 20.76 5.28
N GLY A 229 -13.34 21.08 4.19
CA GLY A 229 -12.89 22.07 3.20
C GLY A 229 -12.88 23.49 3.74
N LEU A 230 -13.94 23.90 4.43
CA LEU A 230 -14.04 25.22 5.06
C LEU A 230 -12.99 25.38 6.17
N ASP A 231 -12.80 24.36 7.01
CA ASP A 231 -11.75 24.33 8.04
C ASP A 231 -10.36 24.45 7.42
N ALA A 232 -10.11 23.75 6.30
CA ALA A 232 -8.86 23.86 5.58
C ALA A 232 -8.67 25.27 4.99
N ALA A 233 -9.72 25.85 4.41
CA ALA A 233 -9.69 27.19 3.83
C ALA A 233 -9.37 28.26 4.89
N HIS A 234 -10.01 28.17 6.05
CA HIS A 234 -9.72 29.07 7.18
C HIS A 234 -8.30 28.90 7.70
N ARG A 235 -7.82 27.65 7.86
CA ARG A 235 -6.46 27.38 8.35
C ARG A 235 -5.38 27.98 7.46
N VAL A 236 -5.57 27.97 6.14
CA VAL A 236 -4.54 28.43 5.18
C VAL A 236 -4.78 29.83 4.64
N GLY A 237 -5.87 30.50 5.04
CA GLY A 237 -6.26 31.80 4.50
C GLY A 237 -6.54 31.74 2.99
N ALA A 238 -7.20 30.69 2.52
CA ALA A 238 -7.50 30.50 1.11
C ALA A 238 -8.35 31.66 0.56
N ALA A 239 -8.05 32.10 -0.66
CA ALA A 239 -8.82 33.15 -1.33
C ALA A 239 -10.16 32.64 -1.88
N VAL A 240 -10.18 31.38 -2.32
CA VAL A 240 -11.32 30.75 -2.99
C VAL A 240 -11.54 29.33 -2.48
N VAL A 241 -12.81 28.97 -2.25
CA VAL A 241 -13.27 27.60 -2.07
C VAL A 241 -14.19 27.23 -3.24
N VAL A 242 -13.86 26.19 -3.98
CA VAL A 242 -14.69 25.66 -5.08
C VAL A 242 -15.41 24.40 -4.61
N MET A 243 -16.73 24.43 -4.61
CA MET A 243 -17.57 23.26 -4.38
C MET A 243 -17.79 22.56 -5.72
N SER A 244 -17.14 21.41 -5.95
CA SER A 244 -17.07 20.78 -7.26
C SER A 244 -17.80 19.45 -7.33
N GLY A 245 -18.79 19.41 -8.22
CA GLY A 245 -19.54 18.22 -8.60
C GLY A 245 -20.71 18.59 -9.51
N GLY A 246 -20.83 17.92 -10.66
CA GLY A 246 -21.95 18.12 -11.58
C GLY A 246 -23.24 17.47 -11.12
N GLN A 247 -24.18 17.31 -12.04
CA GLN A 247 -25.50 16.73 -11.78
C GLN A 247 -25.49 15.24 -12.10
N GLY A 248 -25.71 14.39 -11.10
CA GLY A 248 -25.96 12.96 -11.31
C GLY A 248 -27.25 12.70 -12.08
N SER A 249 -27.36 11.53 -12.73
CA SER A 249 -28.56 11.13 -13.48
C SER A 249 -29.84 11.15 -12.64
N ASP A 250 -29.70 10.92 -11.34
CA ASP A 250 -30.79 10.78 -10.39
C ASP A 250 -30.95 12.04 -9.50
N GLU A 251 -30.30 13.14 -9.87
CA GLU A 251 -30.24 14.38 -9.09
C GLU A 251 -31.02 15.50 -9.76
N ALA A 252 -31.68 16.34 -8.94
CA ALA A 252 -32.49 17.45 -9.42
C ALA A 252 -31.67 18.73 -9.65
N LEU A 253 -30.45 18.80 -9.13
CA LEU A 253 -29.50 19.90 -9.30
C LEU A 253 -28.07 19.38 -9.14
N ALA A 254 -27.11 20.12 -9.70
CA ALA A 254 -25.69 19.82 -9.54
C ALA A 254 -25.26 19.81 -8.06
N GLU A 255 -24.40 18.85 -7.71
CA GLU A 255 -23.87 18.70 -6.36
C GLU A 255 -23.16 19.97 -5.88
N GLY A 256 -22.31 20.58 -6.72
CA GLY A 256 -21.55 21.79 -6.40
C GLY A 256 -22.45 22.97 -6.03
N ARG A 257 -23.61 23.09 -6.69
CA ARG A 257 -24.62 24.11 -6.38
C ARG A 257 -25.24 23.87 -4.99
N ALA A 258 -25.64 22.63 -4.71
CA ALA A 258 -26.20 22.25 -3.42
C ALA A 258 -25.18 22.42 -2.27
N MET A 259 -23.93 22.05 -2.50
CA MET A 259 -22.83 22.21 -1.56
C MET A 259 -22.54 23.69 -1.24
N ARG A 260 -22.54 24.55 -2.26
CA ARG A 260 -22.36 26.00 -2.07
C ARG A 260 -23.51 26.59 -1.25
N ALA A 261 -24.75 26.24 -1.58
CA ALA A 261 -25.91 26.68 -0.80
C ALA A 261 -25.83 26.20 0.66
N TRP A 262 -25.45 24.94 0.87
CA TRP A 262 -25.27 24.38 2.22
C TRP A 262 -24.20 25.10 3.03
N ALA A 263 -23.07 25.46 2.39
CA ALA A 263 -21.95 26.14 3.05
C ALA A 263 -22.27 27.60 3.42
N LEU A 264 -23.16 28.26 2.67
CA LEU A 264 -23.58 29.65 2.91
C LEU A 264 -24.76 29.75 3.88
N ASP A 265 -25.43 28.65 4.19
CA ASP A 265 -26.57 28.63 5.11
C ASP A 265 -26.11 28.81 6.57
N PRO A 266 -26.57 29.87 7.27
CA PRO A 266 -26.22 30.14 8.66
C PRO A 266 -26.55 28.99 9.62
N ALA A 267 -27.56 28.17 9.32
CA ALA A 267 -27.91 27.00 10.14
C ALA A 267 -26.81 25.93 10.13
N ASN A 268 -25.98 25.89 9.07
CA ASN A 268 -24.89 24.93 8.92
C ASN A 268 -23.52 25.51 9.36
N ALA A 269 -23.43 26.84 9.50
CA ALA A 269 -22.26 27.54 10.04
C ALA A 269 -22.11 27.36 11.56
N GLY A 270 -23.14 26.86 12.26
CA GLY A 270 -23.25 26.81 13.72
C GLY A 270 -22.59 25.61 14.46
N GLY A 271 -21.66 24.88 13.85
CA GLY A 271 -20.93 23.80 14.54
C GLY A 271 -19.43 24.03 14.54
N ASP A 272 -18.82 24.33 15.70
CA ASP A 272 -17.37 24.59 15.96
C ASP A 272 -16.69 25.67 15.07
N LEU A 273 -17.36 26.12 14.01
CA LEU A 273 -17.01 27.20 13.09
C LEU A 273 -17.44 28.57 13.65
N GLY A 274 -18.57 28.63 14.36
CA GLY A 274 -19.04 29.85 15.05
C GLY A 274 -18.34 30.13 16.39
N SER A 275 -17.55 29.18 16.90
CA SER A 275 -16.81 29.27 18.17
C SER A 275 -15.33 29.60 17.98
N ARG A 276 -14.83 29.53 16.74
CA ARG A 276 -13.51 30.05 16.40
C ARG A 276 -13.67 31.52 16.13
N GLU A 277 -13.22 32.34 17.08
CA GLU A 277 -12.93 33.74 16.83
C GLU A 277 -12.27 33.86 15.46
N VAL A 278 -12.96 34.51 14.53
CA VAL A 278 -12.34 35.01 13.32
C VAL A 278 -11.20 35.88 13.82
N ALA A 279 -9.96 35.42 13.66
CA ALA A 279 -8.81 36.26 13.91
C ALA A 279 -9.04 37.55 13.12
N VAL A 280 -9.21 38.65 13.86
CA VAL A 280 -9.62 39.95 13.33
C VAL A 280 -8.71 40.30 12.14
N GLY A 281 -9.24 40.20 10.92
CA GLY A 281 -8.51 40.57 9.70
C GLY A 281 -8.49 39.56 8.52
N VAL A 282 -8.94 38.30 8.67
CA VAL A 282 -8.99 37.38 7.51
C VAL A 282 -10.35 37.49 6.80
N ALA A 283 -10.35 38.02 5.57
CA ALA A 283 -11.54 38.03 4.71
C ALA A 283 -12.02 36.60 4.45
N SER A 284 -13.32 36.35 4.60
CA SER A 284 -13.89 35.03 4.28
C SER A 284 -13.62 34.66 2.82
N PRO A 285 -13.26 33.40 2.51
CA PRO A 285 -13.00 32.99 1.14
C PRO A 285 -14.24 33.17 0.26
N ARG A 286 -14.03 33.48 -1.01
CA ARG A 286 -15.11 33.42 -2.00
C ARG A 286 -15.49 31.96 -2.24
N ILE A 287 -16.76 31.63 -2.05
CA ILE A 287 -17.27 30.28 -2.31
C ILE A 287 -17.90 30.23 -3.70
N LEU A 288 -17.33 29.42 -4.58
CA LEU A 288 -17.77 29.17 -5.96
C LEU A 288 -18.31 27.75 -6.10
N SER A 289 -19.10 27.50 -7.15
CA SER A 289 -19.55 26.16 -7.53
C SER A 289 -19.03 25.77 -8.91
N GLU A 290 -18.66 24.51 -9.05
CA GLU A 290 -18.41 23.83 -10.32
C GLU A 290 -19.48 22.75 -10.49
N GLU A 291 -20.18 22.75 -11.62
CA GLU A 291 -21.50 22.12 -11.78
C GLU A 291 -21.62 21.22 -13.02
N GLU A 292 -20.53 20.97 -13.74
CA GLU A 292 -20.52 20.24 -15.03
C GLU A 292 -19.86 18.87 -14.94
N SER A 293 -19.02 18.63 -13.94
CA SER A 293 -18.20 17.42 -13.83
C SER A 293 -19.00 16.14 -13.56
N VAL A 294 -18.66 15.05 -14.25
CA VAL A 294 -19.28 13.71 -14.02
C VAL A 294 -18.36 12.74 -13.29
N ASN A 295 -17.09 13.11 -13.08
CA ASN A 295 -16.10 12.27 -12.40
C ASN A 295 -15.00 13.12 -11.76
N THR A 296 -14.22 12.50 -10.86
CA THR A 296 -13.16 13.18 -10.11
C THR A 296 -12.09 13.85 -11.01
N GLU A 297 -11.82 13.33 -12.21
CA GLU A 297 -10.83 13.91 -13.13
C GLU A 297 -11.35 15.24 -13.67
N GLU A 298 -12.62 15.29 -14.05
CA GLU A 298 -13.31 16.50 -14.48
C GLU A 298 -13.49 17.50 -13.33
N ASN A 299 -13.85 17.05 -12.12
CA ASN A 299 -13.92 17.92 -10.94
C ASN A 299 -12.63 18.74 -10.81
N LEU A 300 -11.47 18.07 -10.90
CA LEU A 300 -10.16 18.70 -10.77
C LEU A 300 -9.82 19.60 -11.96
N ARG A 301 -10.10 19.17 -13.20
CA ARG A 301 -9.85 19.97 -14.42
C ARG A 301 -10.71 21.23 -14.47
N PHE A 302 -12.01 21.11 -14.20
CA PHE A 302 -12.95 22.23 -14.28
C PHE A 302 -12.72 23.21 -13.13
N THR A 303 -12.41 22.71 -11.93
CA THR A 303 -11.93 23.58 -10.83
C THR A 303 -10.67 24.34 -11.24
N LYS A 304 -9.68 23.69 -11.85
CA LYS A 304 -8.47 24.37 -12.32
C LYS A 304 -8.81 25.51 -13.29
N ALA A 305 -9.70 25.26 -14.25
CA ALA A 305 -10.15 26.28 -15.19
C ALA A 305 -10.88 27.46 -14.50
N ILE A 306 -11.67 27.20 -13.46
CA ILE A 306 -12.29 28.25 -12.64
C ILE A 306 -11.23 29.07 -11.93
N LEU A 307 -10.24 28.44 -11.28
CA LEU A 307 -9.17 29.14 -10.56
C LEU A 307 -8.32 30.02 -11.50
N GLU A 308 -8.04 29.54 -12.71
CA GLU A 308 -7.33 30.31 -13.75
C GLU A 308 -8.14 31.56 -14.16
N ARG A 309 -9.45 31.44 -14.37
CA ARG A 309 -10.34 32.59 -14.66
C ARG A 309 -10.40 33.59 -13.51
N GLU A 310 -10.32 33.08 -12.28
CA GLU A 310 -10.32 33.89 -11.05
C GLU A 310 -8.95 34.48 -10.72
N GLY A 311 -7.91 34.20 -11.51
CA GLY A 311 -6.55 34.67 -11.27
C GLY A 311 -5.91 34.10 -10.01
N VAL A 312 -6.39 32.96 -9.51
CA VAL A 312 -5.90 32.33 -8.28
C VAL A 312 -4.80 31.33 -8.62
N THR A 313 -3.60 31.58 -8.10
CA THR A 313 -2.41 30.76 -8.35
C THR A 313 -1.84 30.18 -7.05
N GLY A 314 -0.97 29.18 -7.18
CA GLY A 314 -0.27 28.56 -6.05
C GLY A 314 -0.88 27.20 -5.65
N PRO A 315 -0.37 26.61 -4.56
CA PRO A 315 -0.77 25.28 -4.13
C PRO A 315 -2.24 25.26 -3.66
N GLY A 316 -2.89 24.11 -3.80
CA GLY A 316 -4.28 23.90 -3.41
C GLY A 316 -4.48 22.80 -2.37
N ILE A 317 -5.68 22.79 -1.80
CA ILE A 317 -6.14 21.71 -0.92
C ILE A 317 -7.37 21.04 -1.53
N ILE A 318 -7.36 19.72 -1.61
CA ILE A 318 -8.51 18.90 -2.03
C ILE A 318 -9.16 18.30 -0.79
N ALA A 319 -10.35 18.75 -0.43
CA ALA A 319 -11.13 18.19 0.66
C ALA A 319 -12.03 17.05 0.15
N THR A 320 -11.81 15.85 0.66
CA THR A 320 -12.62 14.67 0.31
C THR A 320 -12.61 13.63 1.42
N SER A 321 -13.40 12.56 1.27
CA SER A 321 -13.45 11.47 2.26
C SER A 321 -12.09 10.81 2.48
N ASN A 322 -11.83 10.37 3.72
CA ASN A 322 -10.59 9.72 4.11
C ASN A 322 -10.19 8.51 3.23
N TYR A 323 -11.15 7.70 2.78
CA TYR A 323 -10.88 6.57 1.89
C TYR A 323 -10.46 7.01 0.48
N HIS A 324 -10.87 8.21 0.04
CA HIS A 324 -10.71 8.69 -1.34
C HIS A 324 -9.51 9.65 -1.51
N ALA A 325 -9.01 10.25 -0.42
CA ALA A 325 -7.98 11.27 -0.49
C ALA A 325 -6.71 10.85 -1.23
N MET A 326 -6.22 9.61 -1.02
CA MET A 326 -5.02 9.13 -1.73
C MET A 326 -5.23 9.09 -3.25
N ARG A 327 -6.40 8.60 -3.72
CA ARG A 327 -6.71 8.56 -5.16
C ARG A 327 -6.89 9.97 -5.73
N ALA A 328 -7.55 10.87 -5.01
CA ALA A 328 -7.70 12.26 -5.44
C ALA A 328 -6.33 12.97 -5.56
N ALA A 329 -5.42 12.73 -4.62
CA ALA A 329 -4.06 13.26 -4.66
C ALA A 329 -3.24 12.72 -5.83
N MET A 330 -3.33 11.41 -6.10
CA MET A 330 -2.70 10.78 -7.26
C MET A 330 -3.19 11.41 -8.57
N LEU A 331 -4.50 11.62 -8.68
CA LEU A 331 -5.10 12.21 -9.88
C LEU A 331 -4.70 13.66 -10.08
N ALA A 332 -4.68 14.46 -9.01
CA ALA A 332 -4.19 15.84 -9.06
C ALA A 332 -2.74 15.91 -9.56
N ARG A 333 -1.88 15.00 -9.08
CA ARG A 333 -0.50 14.89 -9.57
C ARG A 333 -0.45 14.52 -11.06
N GLU A 334 -1.26 13.56 -11.51
CA GLU A 334 -1.32 13.16 -12.93
C GLU A 334 -1.78 14.30 -13.84
N LEU A 335 -2.66 15.17 -13.34
CA LEU A 335 -3.13 16.36 -14.04
C LEU A 335 -2.18 17.57 -13.93
N GLY A 336 -1.05 17.43 -13.23
CA GLY A 336 -0.11 18.54 -12.98
C GLY A 336 -0.70 19.65 -12.10
N ILE A 337 -1.71 19.33 -11.28
CA ILE A 337 -2.31 20.26 -10.32
C ILE A 337 -1.51 20.18 -9.02
N ASP A 338 -0.93 21.29 -8.60
CA ASP A 338 -0.21 21.37 -7.33
C ASP A 338 -1.21 21.47 -6.16
N ALA A 339 -1.76 20.32 -5.75
CA ALA A 339 -2.67 20.26 -4.62
C ALA A 339 -2.49 18.98 -3.81
N GLN A 340 -2.77 19.09 -2.51
CA GLN A 340 -2.74 17.99 -1.53
C GLN A 340 -4.15 17.67 -1.03
N ALA A 341 -4.45 16.39 -0.83
CA ALA A 341 -5.77 15.95 -0.40
C ALA A 341 -5.86 15.77 1.12
N VAL A 342 -6.76 16.52 1.75
CA VAL A 342 -7.10 16.40 3.17
C VAL A 342 -8.31 15.49 3.38
N GLN A 343 -8.33 14.81 4.52
CA GLN A 343 -9.25 13.70 4.79
C GLN A 343 -10.41 14.11 5.68
N ALA A 344 -11.61 14.13 5.11
CA ALA A 344 -12.86 14.25 5.84
C ALA A 344 -13.23 12.89 6.48
N PRO A 345 -13.61 12.88 7.78
CA PRO A 345 -14.01 11.65 8.46
C PRO A 345 -15.27 11.04 7.84
N VAL A 346 -15.41 9.72 7.96
CA VAL A 346 -16.57 8.97 7.46
C VAL A 346 -17.08 8.00 8.53
N ALA A 347 -18.32 7.54 8.38
CA ALA A 347 -18.87 6.53 9.26
C ALA A 347 -18.02 5.24 9.23
N ARG A 348 -17.62 4.75 10.41
CA ARG A 348 -16.71 3.59 10.54
C ARG A 348 -17.22 2.32 9.85
N TYR A 349 -18.54 2.12 9.81
CA TYR A 349 -19.12 0.95 9.15
C TYR A 349 -19.08 1.04 7.62
N TYR A 350 -19.07 2.25 7.05
CA TYR A 350 -19.02 2.48 5.61
C TYR A 350 -17.59 2.37 5.05
N TRP A 351 -16.59 2.69 5.88
CA TRP A 351 -15.19 2.77 5.48
C TRP A 351 -14.63 1.49 4.83
N PRO A 352 -14.85 0.25 5.34
CA PRO A 352 -14.27 -0.95 4.74
C PRO A 352 -14.73 -1.19 3.29
N SER A 353 -16.03 -1.04 3.01
CA SER A 353 -16.54 -1.22 1.64
C SER A 353 -16.09 -0.08 0.72
N ALA A 354 -15.94 1.14 1.24
CA ALA A 354 -15.45 2.27 0.47
C ALA A 354 -13.97 2.13 0.11
N ILE A 355 -13.11 1.77 1.06
CA ILE A 355 -11.66 1.63 0.81
C ILE A 355 -11.34 0.47 -0.15
N LEU A 356 -12.14 -0.60 -0.13
CA LEU A 356 -12.03 -1.70 -1.10
C LEU A 356 -12.37 -1.24 -2.53
N ARG A 357 -13.35 -0.36 -2.70
CA ARG A 357 -13.66 0.24 -4.02
C ARG A 357 -12.51 1.09 -4.53
N GLU A 358 -11.92 1.90 -3.66
CA GLU A 358 -10.77 2.74 -4.02
C GLU A 358 -9.56 1.90 -4.41
N PHE A 359 -9.30 0.81 -3.68
CA PHE A 359 -8.25 -0.14 -4.05
C PHE A 359 -8.54 -0.80 -5.41
N ALA A 360 -9.77 -1.24 -5.66
CA ALA A 360 -10.16 -1.80 -6.96
C ALA A 360 -9.98 -0.79 -8.10
N ALA A 361 -10.29 0.49 -7.87
CA ALA A 361 -10.05 1.55 -8.85
C ALA A 361 -8.56 1.73 -9.16
N ILE A 362 -7.68 1.63 -8.15
CA ILE A 362 -6.22 1.69 -8.33
C ILE A 362 -5.72 0.46 -9.11
N LEU A 363 -6.20 -0.74 -8.77
CA LEU A 363 -5.86 -1.96 -9.49
C LEU A 363 -6.23 -1.84 -10.97
N ARG A 364 -7.43 -1.33 -11.27
CA ARG A 364 -7.88 -1.09 -12.64
C ARG A 364 -7.02 -0.04 -13.35
N ARG A 365 -6.66 1.07 -12.68
CA ARG A 365 -5.82 2.13 -13.26
C ARG A 365 -4.43 1.62 -13.67
N TYR A 366 -3.85 0.69 -12.90
CA TYR A 366 -2.53 0.09 -13.16
C TYR A 366 -2.62 -1.40 -13.49
N LEU A 367 -3.66 -1.83 -14.22
CA LEU A 367 -3.98 -3.24 -14.43
C LEU A 367 -2.79 -4.04 -14.97
N LEU A 368 -2.15 -3.57 -16.04
CA LEU A 368 -1.03 -4.28 -16.65
C LEU A 368 0.16 -4.42 -15.69
N LEU A 369 0.47 -3.38 -14.92
CA LEU A 369 1.56 -3.41 -13.95
C LEU A 369 1.25 -4.37 -12.79
N ASN A 370 0.01 -4.38 -12.29
CA ASN A 370 -0.38 -5.30 -11.23
C ASN A 370 -0.45 -6.75 -11.72
N LEU A 371 -0.91 -6.99 -12.95
CA LEU A 371 -0.92 -8.32 -13.56
C LEU A 371 0.49 -8.86 -13.78
N THR A 372 1.40 -8.06 -14.35
CA THR A 372 2.78 -8.51 -14.58
C THR A 372 3.51 -8.77 -13.26
N ALA A 373 3.42 -7.83 -12.30
CA ALA A 373 4.03 -8.02 -10.99
C ALA A 373 3.42 -9.22 -10.23
N GLY A 374 2.10 -9.40 -10.30
CA GLY A 374 1.41 -10.53 -9.70
C GLY A 374 1.80 -11.88 -10.30
N LEU A 375 1.92 -11.95 -11.64
CA LEU A 375 2.39 -13.16 -12.33
C LEU A 375 3.85 -13.48 -12.00
N LEU A 376 4.72 -12.47 -12.00
CA LEU A 376 6.13 -12.65 -11.61
C LEU A 376 6.27 -13.14 -10.17
N PHE A 377 5.36 -12.72 -9.28
CA PHE A 377 5.33 -13.20 -7.89
C PHE A 377 4.75 -14.62 -7.76
N ALA A 378 3.63 -14.90 -8.45
CA ALA A 378 2.83 -16.10 -8.19
C ALA A 378 3.20 -17.32 -9.05
N LEU A 379 3.82 -17.14 -10.22
CA LEU A 379 4.14 -18.26 -11.13
C LEU A 379 5.35 -19.13 -10.76
N PRO A 380 6.48 -18.60 -10.23
CA PRO A 380 7.70 -19.40 -10.13
C PRO A 380 7.57 -20.66 -9.27
N LEU A 381 6.93 -20.58 -8.10
CA LEU A 381 6.80 -21.71 -7.18
C LEU A 381 5.84 -22.81 -7.69
N PRO A 382 4.64 -22.49 -8.22
CA PRO A 382 3.78 -23.47 -8.89
C PRO A 382 4.43 -24.16 -10.09
N VAL A 383 5.18 -23.41 -10.93
CA VAL A 383 5.88 -24.01 -12.06
C VAL A 383 6.96 -24.96 -11.58
N LEU A 384 7.74 -24.55 -10.57
CA LEU A 384 8.75 -25.41 -9.97
C LEU A 384 8.14 -26.68 -9.36
N SER A 385 7.00 -26.57 -8.66
CA SER A 385 6.34 -27.75 -8.07
C SER A 385 5.87 -28.73 -9.14
N LEU A 386 5.35 -28.24 -10.27
CA LEU A 386 4.98 -29.07 -11.42
C LEU A 386 6.20 -29.73 -12.08
N VAL A 387 7.28 -28.99 -12.29
CA VAL A 387 8.51 -29.54 -12.89
C VAL A 387 9.09 -30.65 -12.01
N LEU A 388 9.15 -30.44 -10.70
CA LEU A 388 9.60 -31.47 -9.76
C LEU A 388 8.65 -32.67 -9.74
N ALA A 389 7.34 -32.43 -9.79
CA ALA A 389 6.33 -33.48 -9.86
C ALA A 389 6.44 -34.35 -11.12
N LEU A 390 6.79 -33.76 -12.28
CA LEU A 390 6.92 -34.45 -13.56
C LEU A 390 8.31 -35.06 -13.78
N GLY A 391 9.35 -34.51 -13.16
CA GLY A 391 10.72 -35.06 -13.21
C GLY A 391 10.94 -36.27 -12.31
N MET A 392 10.03 -36.53 -11.37
CA MET A 392 10.04 -37.70 -10.48
C MET A 392 9.13 -38.84 -10.94
N SER A 393 8.41 -38.68 -12.06
CA SER A 393 7.47 -39.67 -12.61
C SER A 393 8.07 -40.51 -13.74
#